data_AF-A0AAW1R4N6-F1
#
_entry.id   AF-A0AAW1R4N6-F1
#
_cell.length_a   1.000
_cell.length_b   1.000
_cell.length_c   1.000
_cell.angle_alpha   90.00
_cell.angle_beta   90.00
_cell.angle_gamma   90.00
#
_symmetry.space_group_name_H-M   'P 1'
#
loop_
_entity.id
_entity.type
_entity.pdbx_description
1 polymer ?
#
loop_
_entity_poly.entity_id
_entity_poly.type
_entity_poly.pdbx_seq_one_letter_code
_entity_poly.pdbx_strand_id
1 'polypeptide(L)'
;MAGSASLPARKAGHTLIAVVGDVHGHFDGLDAHALRHLGADVCCVVGDLGEEDLQLVERIGALDGPKAVILGNHDAWYHLTERSRKRKAAAGLIDTQQHPYASIHRQLEALGESDVGYASLSLPDCKLSIVGGRPFSSGGSSWGHAAQFYADVYGISSVHDSAKYIAARALEQPPDHALVLLAHNGPAGLGSQRHDICGVDWLGQKQGDHGDPDLELAIEAIRFKGRTVPLVLFGHMHHRLNTRSEAFSHTSNLRNMVQCDPAGGTMYINCAVCPRHRRRDGAVERHFVLVELAAAAGVVSAYNVWLKVAVGEEPGGRVQCEVSQVQPLVKTEGGSEQHKASKLIWQAYSSTWTRVQEC
;
A
#
# COMPACT_ATOMS: atom_id res chain seq x y z
N MET A 1 21.24 25.89 3.17
CA MET A 1 20.62 25.15 4.28
C MET A 1 19.13 25.09 4.02
N ALA A 2 18.64 23.99 3.46
CA ALA A 2 17.20 23.75 3.41
C ALA A 2 16.76 23.42 4.85
N GLY A 3 15.75 24.10 5.37
CA GLY A 3 15.26 23.83 6.73
C GLY A 3 14.73 22.40 6.83
N SER A 4 15.00 21.74 7.97
CA SER A 4 14.36 20.47 8.33
C SER A 4 12.85 20.63 8.22
N ALA A 5 12.19 19.74 7.48
CA ALA A 5 10.73 19.68 7.51
C ALA A 5 10.30 19.01 8.82
N SER A 6 9.21 19.47 9.43
CA SER A 6 8.66 18.86 10.65
C SER A 6 7.36 18.15 10.31
N LEU A 7 7.16 16.94 10.86
CA LEU A 7 5.85 16.31 10.84
C LEU A 7 4.87 17.10 11.71
N PRO A 8 3.60 17.23 11.31
CA PRO A 8 2.57 17.78 12.17
C PRO A 8 2.46 16.99 13.47
N ALA A 9 2.13 17.68 14.57
CA ALA A 9 1.94 17.03 15.86
C ALA A 9 0.73 16.08 15.79
N ARG A 10 0.95 14.80 16.11
CA ARG A 10 -0.08 13.78 16.26
C ARG A 10 -1.01 14.15 17.41
N LYS A 11 -2.33 14.04 17.21
CA LYS A 11 -3.29 14.23 18.32
C LYS A 11 -3.36 12.98 19.19
N ALA A 12 -3.55 13.18 20.50
CA ALA A 12 -3.74 12.09 21.45
C ALA A 12 -4.95 11.23 21.06
N GLY A 13 -4.81 9.90 21.16
CA GLY A 13 -5.87 8.95 20.83
C GLY A 13 -6.08 8.68 19.34
N HIS A 14 -5.29 9.30 18.45
CA HIS A 14 -5.25 8.92 17.03
C HIS A 14 -4.21 7.84 16.79
N THR A 15 -4.43 6.97 15.82
CA THR A 15 -3.49 5.93 15.38
C THR A 15 -2.68 6.44 14.18
N LEU A 16 -1.37 6.30 14.23
CA LEU A 16 -0.44 6.65 13.15
C LEU A 16 0.02 5.36 12.45
N ILE A 17 -0.33 5.25 11.18
CA ILE A 17 0.08 4.16 10.30
C ILE A 17 1.22 4.66 9.40
N ALA A 18 2.36 3.97 9.42
CA ALA A 18 3.41 4.18 8.43
C ALA A 18 3.28 3.13 7.33
N VAL A 19 3.24 3.56 6.07
CA VAL A 19 3.10 2.68 4.91
C VAL A 19 4.37 2.71 4.07
N VAL A 20 4.88 1.52 3.80
CA VAL A 20 5.97 1.26 2.86
C VAL A 20 5.35 0.84 1.53
N GLY A 21 5.42 1.74 0.55
CA GLY A 21 5.05 1.51 -0.85
C GLY A 21 6.01 0.57 -1.58
N ASP A 22 5.51 -0.08 -2.64
CA ASP A 22 6.22 -0.92 -3.63
C ASP A 22 7.75 -0.90 -3.51
N VAL A 23 8.29 -1.95 -2.89
CA VAL A 23 9.66 -1.96 -2.36
C VAL A 23 10.69 -2.15 -3.47
N HIS A 24 10.46 -3.09 -4.39
CA HIS A 24 11.36 -3.46 -5.49
C HIS A 24 12.84 -3.55 -5.09
N GLY A 25 13.15 -4.23 -3.99
CA GLY A 25 14.50 -4.40 -3.46
C GLY A 25 15.03 -3.21 -2.65
N HIS A 26 14.30 -2.10 -2.57
CA HIS A 26 14.69 -0.90 -1.83
C HIS A 26 14.22 -0.95 -0.36
N PHE A 27 14.76 -1.91 0.39
CA PHE A 27 14.58 -2.01 1.85
C PHE A 27 15.86 -2.50 2.53
N ASP A 28 16.40 -1.70 3.44
CA ASP A 28 17.64 -2.01 4.17
C ASP A 28 17.50 -1.83 5.69
N GLY A 29 18.57 -2.10 6.44
CA GLY A 29 18.54 -1.97 7.90
C GLY A 29 18.23 -0.54 8.38
N LEU A 30 18.47 0.48 7.56
CA LEU A 30 18.18 1.87 7.91
C LEU A 30 16.69 2.21 7.75
N ASP A 31 15.92 1.45 6.97
CA ASP A 31 14.45 1.54 6.97
C ASP A 31 13.85 1.24 8.34
N ALA A 32 14.39 0.27 9.07
CA ALA A 32 13.97 -0.03 10.44
C ALA A 32 14.23 1.15 11.40
N HIS A 33 15.35 1.85 11.24
CA HIS A 33 15.64 3.06 12.00
C HIS A 33 14.71 4.22 11.64
N ALA A 34 14.40 4.40 10.35
CA ALA A 34 13.45 5.41 9.89
C ALA A 34 12.05 5.16 10.47
N LEU A 35 11.56 3.93 10.43
CA LEU A 35 10.25 3.56 10.99
C LEU A 35 10.18 3.82 12.50
N ARG A 36 11.23 3.47 13.25
CA ARG A 36 11.31 3.80 14.69
C ARG A 36 11.33 5.31 14.94
N HIS A 37 12.03 6.08 14.11
CA HIS A 37 12.05 7.55 14.22
C HIS A 37 10.69 8.18 13.92
N LEU A 38 9.94 7.62 12.98
CA LEU A 38 8.59 8.07 12.63
C LEU A 38 7.57 7.85 13.76
N GLY A 39 7.81 6.89 14.66
CA GLY A 39 6.96 6.66 15.83
C GLY A 39 5.54 6.20 15.48
N ALA A 40 5.39 5.44 14.39
CA ALA A 40 4.10 4.87 14.00
C ALA A 40 3.70 3.72 14.92
N ASP A 41 2.39 3.56 15.15
CA ASP A 41 1.86 2.46 15.97
C ASP A 41 1.85 1.13 15.21
N VAL A 42 1.78 1.20 13.87
CA VAL A 42 1.82 0.04 12.98
C VAL A 42 2.47 0.40 11.64
N CYS A 43 3.24 -0.55 11.11
CA CYS A 43 3.82 -0.48 9.77
C CYS A 43 3.02 -1.34 8.79
N CYS A 44 2.54 -0.77 7.69
CA CYS A 44 1.94 -1.49 6.59
C CYS A 44 2.91 -1.58 5.41
N VAL A 45 3.08 -2.75 4.79
CA VAL A 45 3.87 -2.93 3.57
C VAL A 45 2.94 -3.43 2.47
N VAL A 46 2.84 -2.68 1.37
CA VAL A 46 1.85 -2.94 0.29
C VAL A 46 2.39 -3.84 -0.82
N GLY A 47 3.47 -4.58 -0.58
CA GLY A 47 3.97 -5.61 -1.51
C GLY A 47 5.01 -5.13 -2.51
N ASP A 48 5.15 -5.91 -3.58
CA ASP A 48 6.23 -5.83 -4.55
C ASP A 48 7.59 -5.74 -3.84
N LEU A 49 7.87 -6.72 -3.00
CA LEU A 49 9.04 -6.72 -2.13
C LEU A 49 10.33 -6.74 -2.94
N GLY A 50 10.59 -7.82 -3.68
CA GLY A 50 11.90 -8.04 -4.28
C GLY A 50 12.01 -9.21 -5.25
N GLU A 51 10.96 -9.52 -6.01
CA GLU A 51 11.00 -10.63 -6.98
C GLU A 51 11.30 -11.99 -6.32
N GLU A 52 10.61 -12.32 -5.23
CA GLU A 52 10.84 -13.53 -4.41
C GLU A 52 12.19 -13.57 -3.64
N ASP A 53 12.83 -12.42 -3.40
CA ASP A 53 14.03 -12.32 -2.55
C ASP A 53 13.72 -12.60 -1.08
N LEU A 54 13.99 -13.84 -0.66
CA LEU A 54 13.74 -14.31 0.71
C LEU A 54 14.51 -13.51 1.78
N GLN A 55 15.73 -13.03 1.50
CA GLN A 55 16.50 -12.28 2.50
C GLN A 55 15.86 -10.91 2.77
N LEU A 56 15.27 -10.31 1.74
CA LEU A 56 14.50 -9.08 1.87
C LEU A 56 13.21 -9.31 2.66
N VAL A 57 12.50 -10.41 2.37
CA VAL A 57 11.28 -10.80 3.10
C VAL A 57 11.57 -11.06 4.58
N GLU A 58 12.63 -11.83 4.89
CA GLU A 58 13.09 -12.08 6.26
C GLU A 58 13.44 -10.77 6.99
N ARG A 59 14.09 -9.82 6.29
CA ARG A 59 14.41 -8.50 6.87
C ARG A 59 13.17 -7.68 7.20
N ILE A 60 12.13 -7.74 6.37
CA ILE A 60 10.85 -7.06 6.61
C ILE A 60 10.09 -7.76 7.76
N GLY A 61 10.05 -9.10 7.76
CA GLY A 61 9.45 -9.89 8.83
C GLY A 61 10.11 -9.63 10.19
N ALA A 62 11.42 -9.40 10.22
CA ALA A 62 12.20 -9.12 11.42
C ALA A 62 12.08 -7.68 11.96
N LEU A 63 11.23 -6.82 11.37
CA LEU A 63 11.00 -5.47 11.90
C LEU A 63 10.43 -5.55 13.33
N ASP A 64 10.77 -4.58 14.18
CA ASP A 64 10.15 -4.48 15.51
C ASP A 64 8.71 -3.94 15.41
N GLY A 65 7.88 -4.25 16.41
CA GLY A 65 6.53 -3.70 16.58
C GLY A 65 5.46 -4.23 15.62
N PRO A 66 4.20 -3.75 15.75
CA PRO A 66 3.10 -4.20 14.90
C PRO A 66 3.35 -3.94 13.41
N LYS A 67 3.12 -4.95 12.57
CA LYS A 67 3.22 -4.80 11.13
C LYS A 67 2.23 -5.68 10.37
N ALA A 68 1.74 -5.16 9.26
CA ALA A 68 0.89 -5.88 8.31
C ALA A 68 1.56 -5.81 6.93
N VAL A 69 1.79 -6.95 6.31
CA VAL A 69 2.45 -7.10 5.02
C VAL A 69 1.48 -7.78 4.09
N ILE A 70 1.30 -7.27 2.88
CA ILE A 70 0.64 -8.00 1.80
C ILE A 70 1.62 -8.16 0.65
N LEU A 71 1.68 -9.35 0.07
CA LEU A 71 2.57 -9.64 -1.05
C LEU A 71 1.97 -9.13 -2.37
N GLY A 72 2.81 -8.56 -3.23
CA GLY A 72 2.45 -8.02 -4.54
C GLY A 72 2.72 -8.97 -5.69
N ASN A 73 2.43 -8.55 -6.93
CA ASN A 73 2.58 -9.43 -8.09
C ASN A 73 4.06 -9.78 -8.38
N HIS A 74 5.00 -8.92 -8.00
CA HIS A 74 6.42 -9.25 -8.08
C HIS A 74 6.84 -10.30 -7.03
N ASP A 75 6.06 -10.54 -5.98
CA ASP A 75 6.42 -11.54 -4.96
C ASP A 75 6.04 -12.97 -5.36
N ALA A 76 5.44 -13.12 -6.55
CA ALA A 76 5.27 -14.39 -7.27
C ALA A 76 5.77 -14.28 -8.72
N TRP A 77 6.78 -13.45 -8.96
CA TRP A 77 7.24 -13.07 -10.31
C TRP A 77 7.57 -14.28 -11.19
N TYR A 78 8.24 -15.30 -10.67
CA TYR A 78 8.64 -16.47 -11.46
C TYR A 78 7.52 -17.52 -11.56
N HIS A 79 6.52 -17.43 -10.69
CA HIS A 79 5.42 -18.38 -10.58
C HIS A 79 4.18 -17.94 -11.37
N LEU A 80 3.89 -16.65 -11.42
CA LEU A 80 2.70 -16.10 -12.08
C LEU A 80 3.02 -15.38 -13.40
N THR A 81 4.29 -15.08 -13.69
CA THR A 81 4.69 -14.47 -14.96
C THR A 81 5.42 -15.46 -15.87
N GLU A 82 4.75 -15.88 -16.95
CA GLU A 82 5.29 -16.88 -17.89
C GLU A 82 6.66 -16.50 -18.47
N ARG A 83 6.83 -15.23 -18.86
CA ARG A 83 8.09 -14.72 -19.40
C ARG A 83 9.24 -14.85 -18.39
N SER A 84 8.99 -14.48 -17.14
CA SER A 84 9.97 -14.53 -16.06
C SER A 84 10.32 -15.97 -15.71
N ARG A 85 9.32 -16.87 -15.69
CA ARG A 85 9.52 -18.31 -15.54
C ARG A 85 10.45 -18.86 -16.62
N LYS A 86 10.19 -18.57 -17.90
CA LYS A 86 11.04 -19.00 -19.03
C LYS A 86 12.46 -18.47 -18.90
N ARG A 87 12.64 -17.21 -18.47
CA ARG A 87 13.97 -16.62 -18.26
C ARG A 87 14.74 -17.34 -17.15
N LYS A 88 14.09 -17.64 -16.03
CA LYS A 88 14.69 -18.40 -14.91
C LYS A 88 15.06 -19.83 -15.33
N ALA A 89 14.19 -20.47 -16.13
CA ALA A 89 14.45 -21.79 -16.71
C ALA A 89 15.69 -21.78 -17.61
N ALA A 90 15.76 -20.82 -18.53
CA ALA A 90 16.89 -20.66 -19.44
C ALA A 90 18.21 -20.38 -18.74
N ALA A 91 18.17 -19.74 -17.56
CA ALA A 91 19.33 -19.49 -16.71
C ALA A 91 19.74 -20.71 -15.86
N GLY A 92 19.01 -21.84 -15.94
CA GLY A 92 19.29 -23.03 -15.12
C GLY A 92 18.97 -22.84 -13.63
N LEU A 93 18.14 -21.86 -13.28
CA LEU A 93 17.82 -21.47 -11.91
C LEU A 93 16.46 -22.00 -11.44
N ILE A 94 15.85 -22.95 -12.18
CA ILE A 94 14.66 -23.68 -11.74
C ILE A 94 15.09 -25.04 -11.23
N ASP A 95 14.87 -25.27 -9.94
CA ASP A 95 14.92 -26.60 -9.38
C ASP A 95 13.59 -27.32 -9.69
N THR A 96 13.65 -28.29 -10.61
CA THR A 96 12.47 -29.05 -11.04
C THR A 96 12.03 -30.12 -10.03
N GLN A 97 12.81 -30.36 -8.97
CA GLN A 97 12.45 -31.29 -7.90
C GLN A 97 11.71 -30.62 -6.74
N GLN A 98 11.68 -29.29 -6.69
CA GLN A 98 10.98 -28.56 -5.63
C GLN A 98 9.46 -28.49 -5.85
N HIS A 99 8.74 -28.35 -4.75
CA HIS A 99 7.31 -28.03 -4.78
C HIS A 99 7.06 -26.79 -5.67
N PRO A 100 6.01 -26.78 -6.52
CA PRO A 100 5.77 -25.70 -7.49
C PRO A 100 5.69 -24.30 -6.90
N TYR A 101 5.45 -24.16 -5.60
CA TYR A 101 5.34 -22.89 -4.88
C TYR A 101 6.31 -22.78 -3.69
N ALA A 102 7.44 -23.49 -3.72
CA ALA A 102 8.38 -23.54 -2.60
C ALA A 102 8.88 -22.17 -2.12
N SER A 103 9.24 -21.26 -3.04
CA SER A 103 9.67 -19.89 -2.66
C SER A 103 8.52 -19.07 -2.08
N ILE A 104 7.29 -19.26 -2.57
CA ILE A 104 6.09 -18.62 -2.02
C ILE A 104 5.89 -19.06 -0.57
N HIS A 105 5.89 -20.36 -0.30
CA HIS A 105 5.73 -20.86 1.07
C HIS A 105 6.82 -20.38 2.02
N ARG A 106 8.07 -20.27 1.56
CA ARG A 106 9.17 -19.72 2.38
C ARG A 106 8.98 -18.24 2.69
N GLN A 107 8.46 -17.45 1.75
CA GLN A 107 8.11 -16.06 2.01
C GLN A 107 6.99 -15.94 3.04
N LEU A 108 5.93 -16.75 2.89
CA LEU A 108 4.82 -16.80 3.84
C LEU A 108 5.29 -17.23 5.24
N GLU A 109 6.16 -18.24 5.32
CA GLU A 109 6.77 -18.69 6.59
C GLU A 109 7.64 -17.59 7.22
N ALA A 110 8.44 -16.88 6.42
CA ALA A 110 9.29 -15.79 6.90
C ALA A 110 8.49 -14.59 7.42
N LEU A 111 7.33 -14.31 6.84
CA LEU A 111 6.42 -13.25 7.32
C LEU A 111 5.58 -13.68 8.52
N GLY A 112 5.23 -14.97 8.61
CA GLY A 112 4.40 -15.51 9.68
C GLY A 112 3.10 -14.72 9.84
N GLU A 113 2.77 -14.34 11.08
CA GLU A 113 1.56 -13.56 11.40
C GLU A 113 1.55 -12.13 10.83
N SER A 114 2.68 -11.66 10.30
CA SER A 114 2.75 -10.34 9.65
C SER A 114 2.12 -10.35 8.26
N ASP A 115 2.03 -11.50 7.58
CA ASP A 115 1.31 -11.59 6.31
C ASP A 115 -0.20 -11.49 6.55
N VAL A 116 -0.83 -10.47 5.97
CA VAL A 116 -2.27 -10.25 6.07
C VAL A 116 -3.00 -10.66 4.80
N GLY A 117 -2.34 -11.23 3.78
CA GLY A 117 -3.01 -11.74 2.57
C GLY A 117 -4.10 -12.75 2.92
N TYR A 118 -5.37 -12.40 2.68
CA TYR A 118 -6.55 -13.13 3.18
C TYR A 118 -6.56 -13.38 4.70
N ALA A 119 -5.79 -12.64 5.48
CA ALA A 119 -5.73 -12.70 6.93
C ALA A 119 -5.97 -11.31 7.52
N SER A 120 -5.72 -11.16 8.82
CA SER A 120 -5.95 -9.90 9.52
C SER A 120 -5.01 -9.71 10.68
N LEU A 121 -4.64 -8.46 10.92
CA LEU A 121 -3.98 -8.01 12.15
C LEU A 121 -4.96 -7.18 12.97
N SER A 122 -5.13 -7.52 14.25
CA SER A 122 -5.95 -6.75 15.19
C SER A 122 -5.07 -6.13 16.27
N LEU A 123 -5.26 -4.84 16.53
CA LEU A 123 -4.52 -4.04 17.52
C LEU A 123 -5.51 -3.37 18.48
N PRO A 124 -5.90 -4.06 19.58
CA PRO A 124 -6.89 -3.56 20.53
C PRO A 124 -6.52 -2.23 21.17
N ASP A 125 -5.24 -2.02 21.50
CA ASP A 125 -4.75 -0.78 22.12
C ASP A 125 -4.95 0.46 21.21
N CYS A 126 -4.96 0.23 19.90
CA CYS A 126 -5.20 1.26 18.88
C CYS A 126 -6.64 1.28 18.37
N LYS A 127 -7.49 0.36 18.84
CA LYS A 127 -8.81 0.05 18.27
C LYS A 127 -8.76 -0.04 16.74
N LEU A 128 -7.80 -0.80 16.23
CA LEU A 128 -7.52 -0.93 14.79
C LEU A 128 -7.58 -2.39 14.38
N SER A 129 -8.22 -2.67 13.26
CA SER A 129 -8.07 -3.94 12.55
C SER A 129 -7.66 -3.68 11.11
N ILE A 130 -6.63 -4.37 10.65
CA ILE A 130 -6.14 -4.36 9.27
C ILE A 130 -6.46 -5.72 8.67
N VAL A 131 -7.18 -5.75 7.55
CA VAL A 131 -7.54 -6.98 6.83
C VAL A 131 -6.93 -6.91 5.45
N GLY A 132 -6.19 -7.94 5.07
CA GLY A 132 -5.60 -7.97 3.73
C GLY A 132 -6.60 -8.43 2.67
N GLY A 133 -6.46 -7.84 1.50
CA GLY A 133 -7.13 -8.29 0.28
C GLY A 133 -6.45 -9.52 -0.32
N ARG A 134 -6.56 -9.65 -1.65
CA ARG A 134 -5.90 -10.70 -2.42
C ARG A 134 -4.39 -10.44 -2.53
N PRO A 135 -3.53 -11.31 -1.98
CA PRO A 135 -2.09 -11.23 -2.18
C PRO A 135 -1.72 -11.62 -3.61
N PHE A 136 -0.56 -11.18 -4.08
CA PHE A 136 -0.02 -11.45 -5.43
C PHE A 136 -0.87 -10.92 -6.60
N SER A 137 -1.85 -10.06 -6.33
CA SER A 137 -2.74 -9.52 -7.35
C SER A 137 -1.96 -8.64 -8.34
N SER A 138 -2.04 -8.93 -9.63
CA SER A 138 -1.47 -8.07 -10.69
C SER A 138 -2.44 -6.98 -11.15
N GLY A 139 -3.56 -6.80 -10.44
CA GLY A 139 -4.65 -5.93 -10.87
C GLY A 139 -5.49 -6.43 -12.04
N GLY A 140 -6.56 -5.69 -12.29
CA GLY A 140 -7.50 -5.92 -13.38
C GLY A 140 -8.42 -7.12 -13.19
N SER A 141 -9.26 -7.36 -14.19
CA SER A 141 -10.32 -8.39 -14.14
C SER A 141 -9.84 -9.81 -14.46
N SER A 142 -8.56 -10.01 -14.76
CA SER A 142 -8.01 -11.29 -15.22
C SER A 142 -7.70 -12.24 -14.06
N TRP A 143 -8.64 -13.12 -13.71
CA TRP A 143 -8.43 -14.20 -12.72
C TRP A 143 -7.73 -15.43 -13.32
N GLY A 144 -8.04 -15.77 -14.57
CA GLY A 144 -7.77 -17.10 -15.14
C GLY A 144 -6.31 -17.54 -15.15
N HIS A 145 -5.37 -16.59 -15.31
CA HIS A 145 -3.94 -16.90 -15.38
C HIS A 145 -3.34 -17.35 -14.02
N ALA A 146 -3.94 -16.92 -12.90
CA ALA A 146 -3.51 -17.23 -11.54
C ALA A 146 -4.50 -18.13 -10.79
N ALA A 147 -5.58 -18.58 -11.45
CA ALA A 147 -6.66 -19.35 -10.82
C ALA A 147 -6.17 -20.64 -10.13
N GLN A 148 -5.29 -21.40 -10.80
CA GLN A 148 -4.72 -22.62 -10.23
C GLN A 148 -3.87 -22.32 -8.98
N PHE A 149 -3.09 -21.23 -9.02
CA PHE A 149 -2.27 -20.81 -7.89
C PHE A 149 -3.13 -20.46 -6.67
N TYR A 150 -4.20 -19.67 -6.84
CA TYR A 150 -5.09 -19.35 -5.73
C TYR A 150 -5.84 -20.58 -5.19
N ALA A 151 -6.21 -21.52 -6.06
CA ALA A 151 -6.83 -22.77 -5.64
C ALA A 151 -5.85 -23.62 -4.81
N ASP A 152 -4.60 -23.77 -5.25
CA ASP A 152 -3.61 -24.63 -4.61
C ASP A 152 -3.05 -24.04 -3.30
N VAL A 153 -2.79 -22.73 -3.28
CA VAL A 153 -2.15 -22.05 -2.14
C VAL A 153 -3.14 -21.56 -1.11
N TYR A 154 -4.32 -21.07 -1.55
CA TYR A 154 -5.30 -20.42 -0.67
C TYR A 154 -6.66 -21.14 -0.63
N GLY A 155 -6.90 -22.15 -1.47
CA GLY A 155 -8.21 -22.79 -1.57
C GLY A 155 -9.29 -21.87 -2.17
N ILE A 156 -8.91 -20.83 -2.92
CA ILE A 156 -9.84 -19.83 -3.48
C ILE A 156 -9.93 -20.04 -4.99
N SER A 157 -11.14 -20.29 -5.49
CA SER A 157 -11.35 -20.69 -6.89
C SER A 157 -11.89 -19.58 -7.78
N SER A 158 -12.38 -18.47 -7.23
CA SER A 158 -12.97 -17.39 -8.01
C SER A 158 -12.82 -16.01 -7.37
N VAL A 159 -13.01 -14.96 -8.18
CA VAL A 159 -13.13 -13.56 -7.73
C VAL A 159 -14.21 -13.42 -6.65
N HIS A 160 -15.34 -14.12 -6.79
CA HIS A 160 -16.43 -14.05 -5.81
C HIS A 160 -16.06 -14.74 -4.49
N ASP A 161 -15.33 -15.86 -4.54
CA ASP A 161 -14.87 -16.53 -3.33
C ASP A 161 -13.82 -15.68 -2.62
N SER A 162 -12.91 -15.05 -3.38
CA SER A 162 -11.97 -14.07 -2.86
C SER A 162 -12.68 -12.92 -2.14
N ALA A 163 -13.67 -12.30 -2.79
CA ALA A 163 -14.45 -11.21 -2.21
C ALA A 163 -15.18 -11.62 -0.92
N LYS A 164 -15.82 -12.80 -0.91
CA LYS A 164 -16.47 -13.37 0.28
C LYS A 164 -15.48 -13.60 1.41
N TYR A 165 -14.28 -14.10 1.09
CA TYR A 165 -13.25 -14.39 2.07
C TYR A 165 -12.76 -13.10 2.74
N ILE A 166 -12.43 -12.08 1.94
CA ILE A 166 -12.02 -10.75 2.43
C ILE A 166 -13.12 -10.14 3.31
N ALA A 167 -14.37 -10.16 2.83
CA ALA A 167 -15.50 -9.62 3.58
C ALA A 167 -15.75 -10.38 4.89
N ALA A 168 -15.64 -11.70 4.91
CA ALA A 168 -15.79 -12.50 6.12
C ALA A 168 -14.73 -12.14 7.16
N ARG A 169 -13.45 -12.08 6.77
CA ARG A 169 -12.35 -11.66 7.66
C ARG A 169 -12.56 -10.27 8.23
N ALA A 170 -13.08 -9.34 7.44
CA ALA A 170 -13.43 -7.99 7.87
C ALA A 170 -14.59 -7.93 8.85
N LEU A 171 -15.62 -8.76 8.66
CA LEU A 171 -16.79 -8.78 9.53
C LEU A 171 -16.52 -9.48 10.87
N GLU A 172 -15.54 -10.39 10.94
CA GLU A 172 -15.10 -11.06 12.17
C GLU A 172 -14.32 -10.14 13.13
N GLN A 173 -13.83 -9.00 12.67
CA GLN A 173 -13.06 -8.07 13.50
C GLN A 173 -13.92 -7.42 14.60
N PRO A 174 -13.34 -6.96 15.73
CA PRO A 174 -14.11 -6.27 16.76
C PRO A 174 -14.89 -5.06 16.20
N PRO A 175 -16.18 -4.88 16.53
CA PRO A 175 -17.02 -3.86 15.90
C PRO A 175 -16.64 -2.42 16.26
N ASP A 176 -15.94 -2.21 17.37
CA ASP A 176 -15.45 -0.90 17.81
C ASP A 176 -14.05 -0.55 17.26
N HIS A 177 -13.44 -1.45 16.48
CA HIS A 177 -12.21 -1.17 15.76
C HIS A 177 -12.49 -0.42 14.46
N ALA A 178 -11.63 0.56 14.15
CA ALA A 178 -11.52 1.08 12.80
C ALA A 178 -11.02 -0.04 11.87
N LEU A 179 -11.75 -0.28 10.78
CA LEU A 179 -11.42 -1.32 9.80
C LEU A 179 -10.64 -0.72 8.63
N VAL A 180 -9.40 -1.14 8.47
CA VAL A 180 -8.53 -0.79 7.34
C VAL A 180 -8.39 -1.99 6.43
N LEU A 181 -8.57 -1.81 5.12
CA LEU A 181 -8.17 -2.84 4.15
C LEU A 181 -6.77 -2.55 3.62
N LEU A 182 -5.93 -3.57 3.54
CA LEU A 182 -4.60 -3.51 2.94
C LEU A 182 -4.58 -4.39 1.69
N ALA A 183 -4.20 -3.85 0.54
CA ALA A 183 -4.13 -4.59 -0.71
C ALA A 183 -2.83 -4.27 -1.45
N HIS A 184 -2.39 -5.13 -2.37
CA HIS A 184 -1.32 -4.72 -3.27
C HIS A 184 -1.86 -3.77 -4.34
N ASN A 185 -3.03 -4.05 -4.91
CA ASN A 185 -3.69 -3.18 -5.88
C ASN A 185 -5.03 -2.62 -5.33
N GLY A 186 -5.46 -1.47 -5.84
CA GLY A 186 -6.71 -0.83 -5.41
C GLY A 186 -7.95 -1.53 -5.96
N PRO A 187 -9.16 -1.23 -5.46
CA PRO A 187 -10.39 -1.84 -5.96
C PRO A 187 -10.74 -1.33 -7.36
N ALA A 188 -11.47 -2.14 -8.11
CA ALA A 188 -12.08 -1.70 -9.37
C ALA A 188 -13.10 -0.57 -9.14
N GLY A 189 -13.43 0.15 -10.22
CA GLY A 189 -14.29 1.34 -10.22
C GLY A 189 -13.54 2.66 -10.06
N LEU A 190 -12.22 2.64 -9.89
CA LEU A 190 -11.37 3.82 -9.61
C LEU A 190 -10.35 4.12 -10.72
N GLY A 191 -10.55 3.62 -11.94
CA GLY A 191 -9.57 3.72 -13.04
C GLY A 191 -10.09 4.27 -14.37
N SER A 192 -11.11 5.13 -14.39
CA SER A 192 -11.74 5.58 -15.64
C SER A 192 -10.79 6.31 -16.61
N GLN A 193 -9.84 7.07 -16.08
CA GLN A 193 -8.80 7.82 -16.79
C GLN A 193 -7.42 7.32 -16.38
N ARG A 194 -6.41 7.49 -17.25
CA ARG A 194 -5.02 7.08 -16.98
C ARG A 194 -4.43 7.61 -15.66
N HIS A 195 -4.84 8.80 -15.25
CA HIS A 195 -4.32 9.49 -14.06
C HIS A 195 -5.16 9.21 -12.81
N ASP A 196 -6.27 8.49 -12.94
CA ASP A 196 -7.04 8.01 -11.81
C ASP A 196 -6.21 6.99 -11.02
N ILE A 197 -6.57 6.80 -9.75
CA ILE A 197 -5.76 6.04 -8.80
C ILE A 197 -5.53 4.57 -9.24
N CYS A 198 -6.47 3.97 -9.99
CA CYS A 198 -6.38 2.63 -10.57
C CYS A 198 -6.42 2.61 -12.12
N GLY A 199 -6.10 3.73 -12.78
CA GLY A 199 -6.19 3.85 -14.24
C GLY A 199 -5.02 3.26 -15.02
N VAL A 200 -5.31 2.53 -16.09
CA VAL A 200 -4.32 2.01 -17.06
C VAL A 200 -3.58 3.15 -17.77
N ASP A 201 -2.26 3.09 -17.80
CA ASP A 201 -1.38 4.10 -18.41
C ASP A 201 -0.22 3.53 -19.26
N TRP A 202 -0.10 2.21 -19.43
CA TRP A 202 0.97 1.58 -20.23
C TRP A 202 0.65 1.45 -21.73
N LEU A 203 1.71 1.27 -22.52
CA LEU A 203 1.66 1.15 -23.97
C LEU A 203 0.74 0.01 -24.44
N GLY A 204 -0.08 0.29 -25.46
CA GLY A 204 -0.89 -0.71 -26.17
C GLY A 204 -2.31 -0.91 -25.64
N GLN A 205 -2.65 -0.32 -24.48
CA GLN A 205 -4.03 -0.30 -23.98
C GLN A 205 -4.53 1.15 -23.90
N LYS A 206 -5.78 1.36 -24.33
CA LYS A 206 -6.48 2.62 -24.06
C LYS A 206 -6.84 2.65 -22.57
N GLN A 207 -7.06 3.87 -22.04
CA GLN A 207 -7.59 4.11 -20.69
C GLN A 207 -8.59 3.04 -20.23
N GLY A 208 -8.56 2.69 -18.96
CA GLY A 208 -9.42 1.67 -18.40
C GLY A 208 -9.07 1.37 -16.96
N ASP A 209 -9.95 0.62 -16.32
CA ASP A 209 -9.83 0.27 -14.92
C ASP A 209 -8.92 -0.95 -14.74
N HIS A 210 -7.90 -0.80 -13.89
CA HIS A 210 -7.00 -1.87 -13.49
C HIS A 210 -7.15 -2.27 -12.03
N GLY A 211 -8.20 -1.81 -11.35
CA GLY A 211 -8.48 -2.21 -9.99
C GLY A 211 -8.95 -3.67 -9.86
N ASP A 212 -8.90 -4.18 -8.64
CA ASP A 212 -9.28 -5.53 -8.25
C ASP A 212 -10.80 -5.65 -8.03
N PRO A 213 -11.52 -6.44 -8.84
CA PRO A 213 -12.98 -6.56 -8.71
C PRO A 213 -13.42 -7.27 -7.43
N ASP A 214 -12.63 -8.19 -6.90
CA ASP A 214 -12.93 -8.86 -5.62
C ASP A 214 -12.82 -7.91 -4.43
N LEU A 215 -11.89 -6.95 -4.47
CA LEU A 215 -11.77 -5.94 -3.42
C LEU A 215 -12.94 -4.95 -3.46
N GLU A 216 -13.37 -4.54 -4.66
CA GLU A 216 -14.61 -3.75 -4.85
C GLU A 216 -15.82 -4.49 -4.25
N LEU A 217 -16.05 -5.73 -4.67
CA LEU A 217 -17.15 -6.57 -4.18
C LEU A 217 -17.08 -6.82 -2.67
N ALA A 218 -15.88 -6.98 -2.10
CA ALA A 218 -15.70 -7.15 -0.66
C ALA A 218 -16.10 -5.89 0.10
N ILE A 219 -15.68 -4.71 -0.36
CA ILE A 219 -16.04 -3.42 0.25
C ILE A 219 -17.56 -3.22 0.23
N GLU A 220 -18.21 -3.51 -0.90
CA GLU A 220 -19.67 -3.47 -1.02
C GLU A 220 -20.35 -4.42 -0.03
N ALA A 221 -19.87 -5.67 0.06
CA ALA A 221 -20.43 -6.67 0.98
C ALA A 221 -20.27 -6.27 2.45
N ILE A 222 -19.12 -5.71 2.84
CA ILE A 222 -18.85 -5.22 4.21
C ILE A 222 -19.82 -4.08 4.56
N ARG A 223 -20.00 -3.12 3.65
CA ARG A 223 -20.90 -1.98 3.83
C ARG A 223 -22.35 -2.38 3.86
N PHE A 224 -22.76 -3.34 3.02
CA PHE A 224 -24.11 -3.88 3.02
C PHE A 224 -24.47 -4.51 4.38
N LYS A 225 -23.49 -5.00 5.14
CA LYS A 225 -23.66 -5.50 6.51
C LYS A 225 -23.60 -4.40 7.58
N GLY A 226 -23.55 -3.13 7.19
CA GLY A 226 -23.55 -1.98 8.09
C GLY A 226 -22.20 -1.65 8.71
N ARG A 227 -21.11 -2.28 8.22
CA ARG A 227 -19.75 -2.00 8.71
C ARG A 227 -19.04 -0.99 7.81
N THR A 228 -18.42 0.02 8.42
CA THR A 228 -17.67 1.05 7.71
C THR A 228 -16.26 0.58 7.40
N VAL A 229 -15.72 1.06 6.27
CA VAL A 229 -14.32 0.86 5.86
C VAL A 229 -13.68 2.25 5.70
N PRO A 230 -13.20 2.90 6.77
CA PRO A 230 -12.68 4.27 6.67
C PRO A 230 -11.48 4.44 5.73
N LEU A 231 -10.69 3.39 5.51
CA LEU A 231 -9.43 3.47 4.79
C LEU A 231 -9.12 2.18 4.03
N VAL A 232 -8.69 2.32 2.79
CA VAL A 232 -8.06 1.27 1.98
C VAL A 232 -6.67 1.75 1.57
N LEU A 233 -5.64 0.99 1.96
CA LEU A 233 -4.24 1.23 1.63
C LEU A 233 -3.81 0.24 0.56
N PHE A 234 -3.16 0.72 -0.50
CA PHE A 234 -2.61 -0.15 -1.53
C PHE A 234 -1.41 0.44 -2.26
N GLY A 235 -0.82 -0.34 -3.17
CA GLY A 235 0.33 0.01 -3.99
C GLY A 235 0.08 -0.23 -5.48
N HIS A 236 1.03 -0.87 -6.17
CA HIS A 236 1.01 -1.34 -7.57
C HIS A 236 0.96 -0.22 -8.63
N MET A 237 -0.05 0.65 -8.55
CA MET A 237 -0.30 1.70 -9.52
C MET A 237 0.66 2.88 -9.27
N HIS A 238 1.88 2.79 -9.76
CA HIS A 238 2.94 3.77 -9.48
C HIS A 238 2.52 5.24 -9.69
N HIS A 239 3.05 6.12 -8.84
CA HIS A 239 2.75 7.56 -8.84
C HIS A 239 3.09 8.32 -10.13
N ARG A 240 4.01 7.81 -10.95
CA ARG A 240 4.38 8.42 -12.24
C ARG A 240 3.70 7.66 -13.36
N LEU A 241 3.08 8.40 -14.27
CA LEU A 241 2.51 7.78 -15.44
C LEU A 241 3.61 7.33 -16.41
N ASN A 242 3.35 6.24 -17.13
CA ASN A 242 4.26 5.72 -18.14
C ASN A 242 4.25 6.60 -19.41
N THR A 243 5.21 7.53 -19.50
CA THR A 243 5.28 8.59 -20.54
C THR A 243 5.76 8.15 -21.92
N ARG A 244 5.91 6.85 -22.18
CA ARG A 244 6.29 6.41 -23.54
C ARG A 244 5.18 6.62 -24.58
N SER A 245 4.00 7.12 -24.19
CA SER A 245 3.03 7.70 -25.13
C SER A 245 3.42 9.15 -25.46
N GLU A 246 4.04 9.36 -26.62
CA GLU A 246 4.71 10.60 -27.10
C GLU A 246 3.84 11.87 -27.27
N ALA A 247 2.65 11.99 -26.66
CA ALA A 247 1.66 12.96 -27.13
C ALA A 247 0.99 13.83 -26.06
N PHE A 248 1.67 14.31 -25.01
CA PHE A 248 1.02 15.32 -24.13
C PHE A 248 1.99 16.37 -23.58
N SER A 249 1.81 17.63 -24.02
CA SER A 249 2.66 18.77 -23.64
C SER A 249 2.01 19.77 -22.67
N HIS A 250 0.95 19.40 -21.92
CA HIS A 250 0.22 20.38 -21.09
C HIS A 250 -0.31 19.90 -19.71
N THR A 251 -0.02 18.66 -19.26
CA THR A 251 -0.49 18.16 -17.93
C THR A 251 0.59 17.38 -17.18
N SER A 252 0.48 17.32 -15.85
CA SER A 252 1.41 16.62 -14.96
C SER A 252 1.58 15.14 -15.35
N ASN A 253 2.79 14.60 -15.18
CA ASN A 253 3.07 13.17 -15.34
C ASN A 253 2.78 12.35 -14.06
N LEU A 254 1.83 12.80 -13.24
CA LEU A 254 1.54 12.20 -11.95
C LEU A 254 0.14 11.61 -11.93
N ARG A 255 0.03 10.46 -11.27
CA ARG A 255 -1.22 9.81 -10.90
C ARG A 255 -1.80 10.47 -9.66
N ASN A 256 -3.12 10.58 -9.59
CA ASN A 256 -3.80 10.92 -8.34
C ASN A 256 -3.63 9.76 -7.36
N MET A 257 -3.04 10.04 -6.19
CA MET A 257 -2.70 9.00 -5.20
C MET A 257 -3.76 8.85 -4.10
N VAL A 258 -4.78 9.70 -4.12
CA VAL A 258 -5.87 9.68 -3.15
C VAL A 258 -7.20 9.89 -3.85
N GLN A 259 -8.17 9.06 -3.48
CA GLN A 259 -9.57 9.22 -3.87
C GLN A 259 -10.44 8.96 -2.65
N CYS A 260 -11.56 9.66 -2.54
CA CYS A 260 -12.54 9.38 -1.52
C CYS A 260 -13.84 8.95 -2.20
N ASP A 261 -14.44 7.86 -1.73
CA ASP A 261 -15.80 7.49 -2.14
C ASP A 261 -16.79 8.49 -1.53
N PRO A 262 -17.51 9.27 -2.34
CA PRO A 262 -18.50 10.20 -1.83
C PRO A 262 -19.62 9.49 -1.05
N ALA A 263 -20.05 8.29 -1.47
CA ALA A 263 -21.21 7.62 -0.88
C ALA A 263 -20.89 6.93 0.45
N GLY A 264 -19.75 6.25 0.54
CA GLY A 264 -19.35 5.48 1.71
C GLY A 264 -18.30 6.14 2.60
N GLY A 265 -17.73 7.28 2.20
CA GLY A 265 -16.71 8.01 2.96
C GLY A 265 -15.36 7.30 3.09
N THR A 266 -15.15 6.19 2.37
CA THR A 266 -13.88 5.46 2.36
C THR A 266 -12.81 6.29 1.67
N MET A 267 -11.65 6.42 2.33
CA MET A 267 -10.46 6.99 1.71
C MET A 267 -9.62 5.88 1.08
N TYR A 268 -9.33 6.00 -0.21
CA TYR A 268 -8.42 5.14 -0.95
C TYR A 268 -7.08 5.86 -1.06
N ILE A 269 -6.00 5.27 -0.54
CA ILE A 269 -4.66 5.86 -0.61
C ILE A 269 -3.72 4.85 -1.24
N ASN A 270 -3.24 5.22 -2.42
CA ASN A 270 -2.18 4.51 -3.11
C ASN A 270 -0.84 5.03 -2.57
N CYS A 271 0.00 4.11 -2.13
CA CYS A 271 1.26 4.39 -1.46
C CYS A 271 2.48 4.09 -2.35
N ALA A 272 2.27 3.68 -3.61
CA ALA A 272 3.32 3.27 -4.55
C ALA A 272 4.15 4.43 -5.12
N VAL A 273 5.14 4.88 -4.36
CA VAL A 273 6.19 5.79 -4.85
C VAL A 273 7.42 4.98 -5.24
N CYS A 274 7.56 4.69 -6.54
CA CYS A 274 8.67 3.92 -7.09
C CYS A 274 9.62 4.78 -7.96
N PRO A 275 10.94 4.83 -7.68
CA PRO A 275 11.61 4.15 -6.56
C PRO A 275 11.37 4.86 -5.22
N ARG A 276 11.25 4.08 -4.14
CA ARG A 276 11.06 4.60 -2.77
C ARG A 276 12.35 5.06 -2.10
N HIS A 277 13.50 4.63 -2.62
CA HIS A 277 14.81 5.17 -2.26
C HIS A 277 15.26 6.15 -3.33
N ARG A 278 15.72 7.34 -2.94
CA ARG A 278 16.34 8.31 -3.86
C ARG A 278 17.61 8.89 -3.29
N ARG A 279 18.56 9.24 -4.17
CA ARG A 279 19.76 9.99 -3.77
C ARG A 279 19.50 11.48 -3.92
N ARG A 280 19.73 12.25 -2.85
CA ARG A 280 19.63 13.71 -2.83
C ARG A 280 20.72 14.26 -1.90
N ASP A 281 21.46 15.26 -2.38
CA ASP A 281 22.53 15.93 -1.61
C ASP A 281 23.53 14.95 -0.97
N GLY A 282 23.92 13.91 -1.73
CA GLY A 282 24.86 12.88 -1.28
C GLY A 282 24.28 11.81 -0.33
N ALA A 283 23.03 11.96 0.12
CA ALA A 283 22.39 11.04 1.04
C ALA A 283 21.28 10.21 0.37
N VAL A 284 21.00 9.04 0.93
CA VAL A 284 19.85 8.21 0.53
C VAL A 284 18.65 8.61 1.38
N GLU A 285 17.61 9.09 0.71
CA GLU A 285 16.31 9.36 1.30
C GLU A 285 15.36 8.19 1.07
N ARG A 286 14.52 7.90 2.05
CA ARG A 286 13.55 6.80 2.06
C ARG A 286 12.14 7.37 2.15
N HIS A 287 11.26 6.87 1.31
CA HIS A 287 9.87 7.28 1.26
C HIS A 287 8.98 6.41 2.15
N PHE A 288 8.01 7.09 2.78
CA PHE A 288 6.90 6.51 3.52
C PHE A 288 5.64 7.34 3.25
N VAL A 289 4.47 6.70 3.30
CA VAL A 289 3.20 7.40 3.50
C VAL A 289 2.82 7.30 4.97
N LEU A 290 2.55 8.42 5.61
CA LEU A 290 2.01 8.45 6.97
C LEU A 290 0.52 8.74 6.90
N VAL A 291 -0.29 7.96 7.62
CA VAL A 291 -1.73 8.16 7.73
C VAL A 291 -2.12 8.27 9.19
N GLU A 292 -2.74 9.38 9.57
CA GLU A 292 -3.33 9.58 10.88
C GLU A 292 -4.81 9.20 10.82
N LEU A 293 -5.19 8.22 11.63
CA LEU A 293 -6.51 7.64 11.67
C LEU A 293 -7.13 7.85 13.05
N ALA A 294 -8.33 8.42 13.10
CA ALA A 294 -9.13 8.48 14.31
C ALA A 294 -10.24 7.43 14.22
N ALA A 295 -10.38 6.59 15.26
CA ALA A 295 -11.29 5.45 15.22
C ALA A 295 -12.73 5.82 14.80
N ALA A 296 -13.25 6.94 15.31
CA ALA A 296 -14.59 7.43 15.00
C ALA A 296 -14.69 8.32 13.75
N ALA A 297 -13.61 9.01 13.36
CA ALA A 297 -13.64 10.03 12.30
C ALA A 297 -12.94 9.59 11.00
N GLY A 298 -12.40 8.38 10.96
CA GLY A 298 -11.62 7.85 9.83
C GLY A 298 -10.32 8.63 9.62
N VAL A 299 -9.90 8.79 8.37
CA VAL A 299 -8.63 9.43 8.00
C VAL A 299 -8.64 10.91 8.34
N VAL A 300 -7.79 11.35 9.27
CA VAL A 300 -7.66 12.76 9.68
C VAL A 300 -6.70 13.51 8.77
N SER A 301 -5.57 12.86 8.46
CA SER A 301 -4.52 13.42 7.64
C SER A 301 -3.69 12.32 7.00
N ALA A 302 -3.03 12.63 5.89
CA ALA A 302 -2.07 11.73 5.27
C ALA A 302 -0.95 12.54 4.60
N TYR A 303 0.27 12.00 4.62
CA TYR A 303 1.47 12.69 4.13
C TYR A 303 2.40 11.73 3.39
N ASN A 304 2.93 12.19 2.26
CA ASN A 304 4.17 11.69 1.71
C ASN A 304 5.33 12.25 2.53
N VAL A 305 6.20 11.37 3.01
CA VAL A 305 7.35 11.75 3.85
C VAL A 305 8.62 11.14 3.26
N TRP A 306 9.66 11.98 3.12
CA TRP A 306 11.00 11.52 2.80
C TRP A 306 11.90 11.72 4.01
N LEU A 307 12.61 10.66 4.40
CA LEU A 307 13.57 10.68 5.49
C LEU A 307 14.96 10.43 4.97
N LYS A 308 15.87 11.34 5.31
CA LYS A 308 17.31 11.12 5.21
C LYS A 308 17.74 10.30 6.42
N VAL A 309 18.41 9.17 6.18
CA VAL A 309 19.01 8.36 7.25
C VAL A 309 20.49 8.24 6.99
N ALA A 310 21.30 8.65 7.96
CA ALA A 310 22.75 8.63 7.91
C ALA A 310 23.32 7.85 9.11
N VAL A 311 24.39 7.11 8.89
CA VAL A 311 25.18 6.48 9.94
C VAL A 311 26.35 7.42 10.23
N GLY A 312 26.55 7.80 11.50
CA GLY A 312 27.71 8.60 11.88
C GLY A 312 29.03 7.89 11.52
N GLU A 313 30.06 8.67 11.19
CA GLU A 313 31.35 8.14 10.70
C GLU A 313 32.18 7.41 11.78
N GLU A 314 31.79 7.55 13.04
CA GLU A 314 32.45 6.90 14.18
C GLU A 314 32.22 5.37 14.20
N PRO A 315 33.16 4.56 14.73
CA PRO A 315 32.93 3.13 14.97
C PRO A 315 31.71 2.90 15.87
N GLY A 316 30.69 2.19 15.37
CA GLY A 316 29.40 2.06 16.06
C GLY A 316 28.50 3.31 15.96
N GLY A 317 28.73 4.13 14.93
CA GLY A 317 28.11 5.43 14.72
C GLY A 317 26.59 5.42 14.88
N ARG A 318 26.08 6.40 15.62
CA ARG A 318 24.64 6.57 15.83
C ARG A 318 23.95 6.82 14.49
N VAL A 319 22.81 6.14 14.29
CA VAL A 319 21.94 6.41 13.15
C VAL A 319 21.16 7.69 13.42
N GLN A 320 21.31 8.68 12.54
CA GLN A 320 20.57 9.92 12.55
C GLN A 320 19.48 9.89 11.48
N CYS A 321 18.26 10.27 11.86
CA CYS A 321 17.13 10.39 10.96
C CYS A 321 16.69 11.85 10.91
N GLU A 322 16.48 12.36 9.70
CA GLU A 322 16.01 13.73 9.45
C GLU A 322 14.88 13.69 8.42
N VAL A 323 13.75 14.31 8.73
CA VAL A 323 12.63 14.47 7.79
C VAL A 323 13.00 15.57 6.79
N SER A 324 13.29 15.18 5.55
CA SER A 324 13.79 16.10 4.52
C SER A 324 12.69 16.68 3.63
N GLN A 325 11.52 16.01 3.57
CA GLN A 325 10.35 16.50 2.84
C GLN A 325 9.07 15.94 3.45
N VAL A 326 8.07 16.80 3.63
CA VAL A 326 6.69 16.43 3.99
C VAL A 326 5.76 17.05 2.95
N GLN A 327 4.99 16.21 2.26
CA GLN A 327 3.97 16.64 1.33
C GLN A 327 2.61 16.08 1.80
N PRO A 328 1.65 16.94 2.17
CA PRO A 328 0.33 16.49 2.54
C PRO A 328 -0.43 15.92 1.33
N LEU A 329 -1.11 14.81 1.58
CA LEU A 329 -2.02 14.10 0.65
C LEU A 329 -3.48 14.29 1.04
N VAL A 330 -3.75 14.26 2.36
CA VAL A 330 -5.07 14.51 2.94
C VAL A 330 -4.91 15.50 4.08
N LYS A 331 -5.82 16.48 4.15
CA LYS A 331 -5.93 17.41 5.28
C LYS A 331 -7.38 17.58 5.69
N THR A 332 -7.57 17.92 6.96
CA THR A 332 -8.86 18.38 7.47
C THR A 332 -8.80 19.90 7.66
N GLU A 333 -9.72 20.64 7.07
CA GLU A 333 -9.89 22.09 7.23
C GLU A 333 -11.19 22.42 7.96
N GLY A 334 -11.15 23.41 8.86
CA GLY A 334 -12.34 23.86 9.59
C GLY A 334 -12.77 22.90 10.70
N GLY A 335 -13.53 23.44 11.66
CA GLY A 335 -13.93 22.75 12.90
C GLY A 335 -14.02 23.75 14.04
N SER A 336 -15.06 24.59 14.03
CA SER A 336 -15.51 25.35 15.19
C SER A 336 -16.88 24.81 15.62
N GLU A 337 -17.40 25.20 16.79
CA GLU A 337 -18.75 24.80 17.26
C GLU A 337 -19.88 25.11 16.24
N GLN A 338 -19.61 25.91 15.20
CA GLN A 338 -20.59 26.34 14.19
C GLN A 338 -20.35 25.81 12.76
N HIS A 339 -19.22 25.16 12.47
CA HIS A 339 -18.93 24.63 11.12
C HIS A 339 -18.35 23.21 11.15
N LYS A 340 -18.99 22.30 10.41
CA LYS A 340 -18.47 20.95 10.16
C LYS A 340 -17.09 21.04 9.50
N ALA A 341 -16.20 20.14 9.89
CA ALA A 341 -14.90 19.99 9.24
C ALA A 341 -15.09 19.66 7.75
N SER A 342 -14.05 19.82 6.94
CA SER A 342 -14.06 19.38 5.55
C SER A 342 -12.74 18.71 5.24
N LYS A 343 -12.79 17.55 4.57
CA LYS A 343 -11.58 16.86 4.11
C LYS A 343 -11.18 17.38 2.74
N LEU A 344 -9.89 17.67 2.58
CA LEU A 344 -9.28 18.02 1.31
C LEU A 344 -8.33 16.88 0.89
N ILE A 345 -8.37 16.52 -0.39
CA ILE A 345 -7.47 15.54 -1.00
C ILE A 345 -6.63 16.21 -2.09
N TRP A 346 -5.34 15.85 -2.16
CA TRP A 346 -4.41 16.35 -3.16
C TRP A 346 -4.55 15.59 -4.48
N GLN A 347 -4.88 16.32 -5.55
CA GLN A 347 -4.95 15.80 -6.92
C GLN A 347 -3.62 16.10 -7.62
N ALA A 348 -2.71 15.12 -7.64
CA ALA A 348 -1.36 15.32 -8.17
C ALA A 348 -1.32 15.56 -9.68
N TYR A 349 -2.30 15.05 -10.43
CA TYR A 349 -2.41 15.27 -11.87
C TYR A 349 -2.71 16.74 -12.22
N SER A 350 -3.64 17.37 -11.49
CA SER A 350 -4.01 18.78 -11.69
C SER A 350 -3.22 19.74 -10.81
N SER A 351 -2.46 19.24 -9.83
CA SER A 351 -1.80 20.04 -8.79
C SER A 351 -2.78 20.93 -8.00
N THR A 352 -3.95 20.38 -7.67
CA THR A 352 -5.01 21.09 -6.93
C THR A 352 -5.47 20.33 -5.70
N TRP A 353 -6.06 21.05 -4.75
CA TRP A 353 -6.82 20.46 -3.66
C TRP A 353 -8.29 20.33 -4.06
N THR A 354 -8.87 19.16 -3.86
CA THR A 354 -10.30 18.92 -4.04
C THR A 354 -10.95 18.69 -2.69
N ARG A 355 -12.06 19.39 -2.45
CA ARG A 355 -12.88 19.16 -1.25
C ARG A 355 -13.68 17.88 -1.43
N VAL A 356 -13.57 16.98 -0.45
CA VAL A 356 -14.44 15.82 -0.34
C VAL A 356 -15.80 16.34 0.12
N GLN A 357 -16.86 16.10 -0.65
CA GLN A 357 -18.21 16.38 -0.18
C GLN A 357 -18.50 15.44 0.98
N GLU A 358 -18.76 16.00 2.17
CA GLU A 358 -19.31 15.21 3.27
C GLU A 358 -20.76 14.85 2.93
N CYS A 359 -21.13 13.58 3.10
CA CYS A 359 -22.53 13.16 3.11
C CYS A 359 -23.24 13.56 4.42
#